data_AF-A0A6E8WAP2-F1
#
_entry.id   AF-A0A6E8WAP2-F1
#
_cell.length_a   1.000
_cell.length_b   1.000
_cell.length_c   1.000
_cell.angle_alpha   90.00
_cell.angle_beta   90.00
_cell.angle_gamma   90.00
#
_symmetry.space_group_name_H-M   'P 1'
#
loop_
_entity.id
_entity.type
_entity.pdbx_description
1 polymer ?
#
loop_
_entity_poly.entity_id
_entity_poly.type
_entity_poly.pdbx_seq_one_letter_code
_entity_poly.pdbx_strand_id
1 'polypeptide(L)'
;AHGKFKHCRIRVEGRLYEMGGMEFESLVDLVNFYSKHPLYRKVTLTYPIPREMIRRINTMDVSVGPPVLFPGGYGYMDPATVTNENVTVKALYDYKAQRDDELSFCKHAIITNVVKRGNDWWLGDYGGKRQHYFPANYVQELSAMDDGTLVEEGANEPLMLGSLQKGSLDVHGAVVEMAYSNHPDIERILRIQNPTMQNVFEVGVQTKELAYEWMCAIKEAAQNASAMENERRKMERNSRVAKEMSDLIIYCRSVPFKHHPTAWVFYEMSSFPETKAEKYFLQAETRALFVRYHRNHLSRVYPKGQRLDSSNYHPTALWNCGSQMIALNFQTPDKPMQLNQAKFRDNGGCGYLLKPEFMFRDEFDPTDPNTLVGVGEVIVNVRIIGGRNLCKVSRNITSPLVEVEVLGASFDGGIKHRTRAIADNGLNPIWNEICEFRIANPHFAMIRFEVQDEDMFGEPNFIGQAVFPLGSIRTGYRSVVLRNKYSEELELATLLVHTSIRPLQTE
;
A
#
# COMPACT_ATOMS: atom_id res chain seq x y z
N ALA A 1 -0.63 -3.45 19.22
CA ALA A 1 -0.99 -3.30 17.79
C ALA A 1 -0.14 -4.27 16.98
N HIS A 2 -0.70 -4.96 15.99
CA HIS A 2 0.04 -5.94 15.15
C HIS A 2 0.80 -7.01 15.97
N GLY A 3 0.16 -7.59 16.99
CA GLY A 3 0.77 -8.63 17.83
C GLY A 3 1.91 -8.18 18.76
N LYS A 4 2.27 -6.89 18.75
CA LYS A 4 3.34 -6.32 19.59
C LYS A 4 2.79 -5.42 20.69
N PHE A 5 3.44 -5.45 21.85
CA PHE A 5 3.26 -4.49 22.92
C PHE A 5 4.00 -3.19 22.59
N LYS A 6 3.33 -2.05 22.81
CA LYS A 6 3.90 -0.71 22.68
C LYS A 6 3.71 -0.01 24.02
N HIS A 7 4.78 0.58 24.53
CA HIS A 7 4.76 1.29 25.80
C HIS A 7 4.89 2.79 25.56
N CYS A 8 4.09 3.58 26.28
CA CYS A 8 4.18 5.03 26.31
C CYS A 8 4.20 5.48 27.78
N ARG A 9 4.96 6.54 28.08
CA ARG A 9 5.07 7.07 29.45
C ARG A 9 4.11 8.25 29.59
N ILE A 10 3.30 8.22 30.64
CA ILE A 10 2.48 9.35 31.08
C ILE A 10 3.28 10.10 32.14
N ARG A 11 3.47 11.41 31.96
CA ARG A 11 4.09 12.30 32.95
C ARG A 11 3.01 12.94 33.79
N VAL A 12 3.37 13.33 35.01
CA VAL A 12 2.48 14.06 35.91
C VAL A 12 3.14 15.42 36.15
N GLU A 13 2.54 16.47 35.60
CA GLU A 13 2.98 17.85 35.78
C GLU A 13 1.95 18.61 36.62
N GLY A 14 2.28 18.81 37.90
CA GLY A 14 1.36 19.41 38.86
C GLY A 14 0.08 18.58 39.04
N ARG A 15 -1.07 19.15 38.61
CA ARG A 15 -2.38 18.49 38.68
C ARG A 15 -2.78 17.76 37.39
N LEU A 16 -1.97 17.87 36.34
CA LEU A 16 -2.30 17.39 35.00
C LEU A 16 -1.46 16.15 34.65
N TYR A 17 -2.06 15.27 33.87
CA TYR A 17 -1.41 14.14 33.24
C TYR A 17 -1.00 14.54 31.83
N GLU A 18 0.27 14.41 31.51
CA GLU A 18 0.81 14.79 30.22
C GLU A 18 1.21 13.54 29.41
N MET A 19 0.81 13.51 28.14
CA MET A 19 1.16 12.44 27.22
C MET A 19 1.30 12.98 25.80
N GLY A 20 2.54 13.04 25.30
CA GLY A 20 2.86 13.45 23.93
C GLY A 20 2.46 14.88 23.59
N GLY A 21 2.69 15.81 24.52
CA GLY A 21 2.34 17.23 24.35
C GLY A 21 0.86 17.56 24.60
N MET A 22 0.05 16.58 25.02
CA MET A 22 -1.33 16.78 25.48
C MET A 22 -1.44 16.71 26.99
N GLU A 23 -2.17 17.65 27.58
CA GLU A 23 -2.50 17.69 29.00
C GLU A 23 -3.94 17.21 29.26
N PHE A 24 -4.11 16.45 30.35
CA PHE A 24 -5.39 15.90 30.78
C PHE A 24 -5.60 16.14 32.28
N GLU A 25 -6.85 16.41 32.68
CA GLU A 25 -7.19 16.63 34.10
C GLU A 25 -7.14 15.34 34.94
N SER A 26 -7.36 14.18 34.32
CA SER A 26 -7.28 12.88 34.97
C SER A 26 -6.83 11.76 34.02
N LEU A 27 -6.35 10.64 34.59
CA LEU A 27 -6.11 9.42 33.82
C LEU A 27 -7.38 8.88 33.15
N VAL A 28 -8.55 9.09 33.78
CA VAL A 28 -9.84 8.66 33.23
C VAL A 28 -10.15 9.46 31.97
N ASP A 29 -9.89 10.77 31.98
CA ASP A 29 -10.09 11.62 30.81
C ASP A 29 -9.13 11.26 29.67
N LEU A 30 -7.87 10.96 30.00
CA LEU A 30 -6.88 10.47 29.04
C LEU A 30 -7.34 9.17 28.37
N VAL A 31 -7.77 8.18 29.17
CA VAL A 31 -8.24 6.89 28.64
C VAL A 31 -9.50 7.07 27.80
N ASN A 32 -10.48 7.83 28.28
CA ASN A 32 -11.72 8.11 27.55
C ASN A 32 -11.46 8.81 26.22
N PHE A 33 -10.47 9.71 26.18
CA PHE A 33 -10.06 10.36 24.95
C PHE A 33 -9.50 9.35 23.95
N TYR A 34 -8.54 8.51 24.34
CA TYR A 34 -7.91 7.52 23.46
C TYR A 34 -8.76 6.27 23.18
N SER A 35 -9.87 6.07 23.90
CA SER A 35 -10.91 5.11 23.50
C SER A 35 -11.71 5.59 22.29
N LYS A 36 -11.81 6.91 22.09
CA LYS A 36 -12.53 7.53 20.97
C LYS A 36 -11.60 7.99 19.84
N HIS A 37 -10.34 8.28 20.15
CA HIS A 37 -9.35 8.79 19.20
C HIS A 37 -8.17 7.81 19.09
N PRO A 38 -7.59 7.59 17.90
CA PRO A 38 -6.46 6.69 17.76
C PRO A 38 -5.27 7.12 18.62
N LEU A 39 -4.73 6.16 19.39
CA LEU A 39 -3.51 6.36 20.18
C LEU A 39 -2.26 6.03 19.35
N TYR A 40 -2.32 4.98 18.54
CA TYR A 40 -1.21 4.53 17.71
C TYR A 40 -1.72 4.14 16.33
N ARG A 41 -1.23 4.82 15.27
CA ARG A 41 -1.72 4.67 13.89
C ARG A 41 -3.25 4.81 13.83
N LYS A 42 -3.97 3.72 13.51
CA LYS A 42 -5.45 3.68 13.45
C LYS A 42 -6.09 2.95 14.65
N VAL A 43 -5.31 2.65 15.69
CA VAL A 43 -5.75 1.84 16.84
C VAL A 43 -6.17 2.72 18.00
N THR A 44 -7.38 2.48 18.51
CA THR A 44 -7.93 3.09 19.74
C THR A 44 -7.79 2.13 20.93
N LEU A 45 -7.95 2.66 22.15
CA LEU A 45 -8.05 1.83 23.36
C LEU A 45 -9.42 1.14 23.41
N THR A 46 -9.45 -0.15 23.08
CA THR A 46 -10.71 -0.91 22.91
C THR A 46 -11.04 -1.83 24.08
N TYR A 47 -10.05 -2.55 24.61
CA TYR A 47 -10.28 -3.58 25.63
C TYR A 47 -9.42 -3.30 26.87
N PRO A 48 -10.03 -2.98 28.03
CA PRO A 48 -9.30 -2.98 29.27
C PRO A 48 -8.92 -4.42 29.61
N ILE A 49 -7.65 -4.65 29.92
CA ILE A 49 -7.15 -5.98 30.34
C ILE A 49 -7.05 -5.97 31.87
N PRO A 50 -8.04 -6.53 32.60
CA PRO A 50 -7.97 -6.60 34.05
C PRO A 50 -6.89 -7.59 34.50
N ARG A 51 -6.32 -7.38 35.69
CA ARG A 51 -5.28 -8.25 36.28
C ARG A 51 -5.70 -9.73 36.33
N GLU A 52 -7.00 -10.01 36.47
CA GLU A 52 -7.52 -11.38 36.47
C GLU A 52 -7.46 -12.07 35.11
N MET A 53 -7.59 -11.31 34.01
CA MET A 53 -7.48 -11.85 32.65
C MET A 53 -6.05 -12.29 32.36
N ILE A 54 -5.05 -11.54 32.83
CA ILE A 54 -3.63 -11.92 32.74
C ILE A 54 -3.35 -13.21 33.53
N ARG A 55 -3.97 -13.37 34.71
CA ARG A 55 -3.86 -14.62 35.51
C ARG A 55 -4.45 -15.83 34.78
N ARG A 56 -5.60 -15.68 34.10
CA ARG A 56 -6.23 -16.76 33.33
C ARG A 56 -5.40 -17.18 32.11
N ILE A 57 -4.77 -16.21 31.45
CA ILE A 57 -3.85 -16.47 30.32
C ILE A 57 -2.63 -17.27 30.81
N ASN A 58 -2.08 -16.94 31.98
CA ASN A 58 -0.94 -17.67 32.56
C ASN A 58 -1.28 -19.08 33.08
N THR A 59 -2.55 -19.38 33.36
CA THR A 59 -2.98 -20.72 33.82
C THR A 59 -3.30 -21.70 32.68
N MET A 60 -3.30 -21.25 31.42
CA MET A 60 -3.63 -22.10 30.27
C MET A 60 -2.44 -22.88 29.70
N ASP A 61 -1.24 -22.77 30.29
CA ASP A 61 -0.05 -23.46 29.75
C ASP A 61 0.88 -23.97 30.86
N VAL A 62 0.44 -24.96 31.65
CA VAL A 62 1.36 -25.85 32.40
C VAL A 62 0.74 -27.25 32.54
N SER A 63 1.12 -28.16 31.63
CA SER A 63 1.10 -29.60 31.90
C SER A 63 2.50 -30.17 31.70
N VAL A 64 3.46 -29.77 32.54
CA VAL A 64 4.74 -30.48 32.67
C VAL A 64 5.26 -30.40 34.12
N GLY A 65 5.21 -31.54 34.83
CA GLY A 65 6.16 -31.98 35.88
C GLY A 65 6.25 -31.20 37.21
N PRO A 66 6.64 -31.86 38.33
CA PRO A 66 6.70 -31.24 39.65
C PRO A 66 7.92 -30.33 39.83
N PRO A 67 7.85 -29.30 40.69
CA PRO A 67 8.88 -28.27 40.81
C PRO A 67 10.07 -28.76 41.65
N VAL A 68 11.27 -28.52 41.14
CA VAL A 68 12.51 -28.63 41.91
C VAL A 68 12.73 -27.31 42.65
N LEU A 69 12.70 -27.37 43.98
CA LEU A 69 12.91 -26.23 44.88
C LEU A 69 14.39 -25.81 44.88
N PHE A 70 14.65 -24.51 44.64
CA PHE A 70 15.82 -23.81 45.18
C PHE A 70 15.38 -22.52 45.88
N PRO A 71 15.95 -22.16 47.04
CA PRO A 71 15.44 -21.06 47.88
C PRO A 71 16.21 -19.75 47.67
N GLY A 72 15.45 -18.65 47.53
CA GLY A 72 15.93 -17.30 47.81
C GLY A 72 16.29 -16.46 46.58
N GLY A 73 15.45 -15.47 46.27
CA GLY A 73 15.76 -14.40 45.33
C GLY A 73 14.52 -13.89 44.59
N TYR A 74 14.02 -12.72 44.98
CA TYR A 74 13.05 -11.97 44.20
C TYR A 74 13.72 -11.53 42.87
N GLY A 75 13.57 -12.34 41.83
CA GLY A 75 14.00 -12.05 40.47
C GLY A 75 12.81 -11.70 39.59
N TYR A 76 12.78 -10.47 39.10
CA TYR A 76 11.97 -10.07 37.94
C TYR A 76 12.26 -11.06 36.80
N MET A 77 11.27 -11.83 36.35
CA MET A 77 11.45 -12.65 35.14
C MET A 77 11.45 -11.74 33.91
N ASP A 78 12.46 -11.91 33.07
CA ASP A 78 12.54 -11.36 31.73
C ASP A 78 11.49 -12.06 30.83
N PRO A 79 10.45 -11.36 30.34
CA PRO A 79 9.43 -11.95 29.48
C PRO A 79 9.97 -12.38 28.10
N ALA A 80 11.21 -12.03 27.75
CA ALA A 80 11.87 -12.56 26.56
C ALA A 80 12.11 -14.08 26.62
N THR A 81 11.93 -14.71 27.79
CA THR A 81 12.04 -16.18 27.93
C THR A 81 10.71 -16.92 27.69
N VAL A 82 9.59 -16.19 27.48
CA VAL A 82 8.26 -16.74 27.12
C VAL A 82 7.91 -16.39 25.66
N THR A 83 8.90 -16.45 24.77
CA THR A 83 8.67 -16.40 23.32
C THR A 83 8.85 -17.80 22.76
N ASN A 84 7.89 -18.70 23.05
CA ASN A 84 7.51 -19.63 21.99
C ASN A 84 6.76 -18.80 20.97
N GLU A 85 7.51 -18.20 20.05
CA GLU A 85 6.95 -17.64 18.83
C GLU A 85 6.13 -18.76 18.18
N ASN A 86 4.81 -18.62 18.12
CA ASN A 86 3.97 -19.52 17.33
C ASN A 86 4.26 -19.25 15.86
N VAL A 87 5.38 -19.83 15.37
CA VAL A 87 5.79 -19.75 13.97
C VAL A 87 4.60 -20.23 13.14
N THR A 88 4.17 -19.36 12.24
CA THR A 88 3.06 -19.61 11.33
C THR A 88 3.59 -19.54 9.92
N VAL A 89 3.26 -20.55 9.12
CA VAL A 89 3.78 -20.70 7.76
C VAL A 89 2.62 -20.81 6.79
N LYS A 90 2.81 -20.28 5.59
CA LYS A 90 1.87 -20.36 4.48
C LYS A 90 2.37 -21.40 3.48
N ALA A 91 1.55 -22.38 3.12
CA ALA A 91 1.90 -23.33 2.08
C ALA A 91 2.07 -22.66 0.71
N LEU A 92 3.16 -22.96 0.01
CA LEU A 92 3.48 -22.48 -1.33
C LEU A 92 2.91 -23.41 -2.42
N TYR A 93 2.67 -24.67 -2.08
CA TYR A 93 2.17 -25.71 -2.99
C TYR A 93 1.17 -26.61 -2.27
N ASP A 94 0.36 -27.35 -3.03
CA ASP A 94 -0.44 -28.44 -2.49
C ASP A 94 0.48 -29.58 -2.02
N TYR A 95 0.16 -30.18 -0.88
CA TYR A 95 0.87 -31.34 -0.36
C TYR A 95 -0.13 -32.37 0.17
N LYS A 96 0.02 -33.62 -0.28
CA LYS A 96 -0.81 -34.75 0.14
C LYS A 96 0.05 -35.71 0.95
N ALA A 97 -0.37 -35.94 2.20
CA ALA A 97 0.28 -36.84 3.14
C ALA A 97 0.49 -38.22 2.50
N GLN A 98 1.73 -38.69 2.52
CA GLN A 98 2.14 -40.03 2.13
C GLN A 98 2.14 -40.98 3.32
N ARG A 99 2.23 -40.44 4.53
CA ARG A 99 2.21 -41.19 5.79
C ARG A 99 1.14 -40.65 6.75
N ASP A 100 0.70 -41.48 7.68
CA ASP A 100 -0.38 -41.13 8.62
C ASP A 100 0.00 -39.97 9.55
N ASP A 101 1.30 -39.83 9.85
CA ASP A 101 1.91 -38.79 10.67
C ASP A 101 2.20 -37.48 9.91
N GLU A 102 1.81 -37.37 8.64
CA GLU A 102 1.97 -36.17 7.81
C GLU A 102 0.66 -35.36 7.68
N LEU A 103 0.82 -34.05 7.45
CA LEU A 103 -0.27 -33.13 7.12
C LEU A 103 -0.60 -33.23 5.62
N SER A 104 -1.89 -33.11 5.29
CA SER A 104 -2.32 -32.78 3.93
C SER A 104 -2.84 -31.36 3.92
N PHE A 105 -2.35 -30.52 3.01
CA PHE A 105 -2.72 -29.12 2.91
C PHE A 105 -2.72 -28.63 1.47
N CYS A 106 -3.57 -27.66 1.18
CA CYS A 106 -3.60 -27.00 -0.13
C CYS A 106 -2.64 -25.79 -0.13
N LYS A 107 -2.23 -25.36 -1.32
CA LYS A 107 -1.51 -24.13 -1.56
C LYS A 107 -2.24 -22.98 -0.87
N HIS A 108 -1.48 -22.13 -0.18
CA HIS A 108 -1.93 -21.03 0.68
C HIS A 108 -2.56 -21.41 2.03
N ALA A 109 -2.58 -22.69 2.39
CA ALA A 109 -2.89 -23.14 3.75
C ALA A 109 -2.03 -22.44 4.80
N ILE A 110 -2.65 -22.00 5.90
CA ILE A 110 -1.94 -21.43 7.04
C ILE A 110 -1.75 -22.52 8.09
N ILE A 111 -0.51 -22.98 8.24
CA ILE A 111 -0.11 -23.97 9.24
C ILE A 111 0.40 -23.21 10.46
N THR A 112 -0.20 -23.49 11.62
CA THR A 112 0.05 -22.77 12.88
C THR A 112 0.81 -23.64 13.87
N ASN A 113 1.34 -23.04 14.94
CA ASN A 113 2.09 -23.74 16.00
C ASN A 113 3.24 -24.58 15.43
N VAL A 114 4.00 -24.01 14.48
CA VAL A 114 5.04 -24.74 13.77
C VAL A 114 6.27 -24.95 14.65
N VAL A 115 6.67 -26.21 14.80
CA VAL A 115 7.89 -26.61 15.51
C VAL A 115 8.91 -27.08 14.47
N LYS A 116 9.98 -26.30 14.31
CA LYS A 116 11.08 -26.62 13.37
C LYS A 116 11.94 -27.75 13.96
N ARG A 117 11.70 -28.99 13.53
CA ARG A 117 12.54 -30.16 13.88
C ARG A 117 13.39 -30.60 12.69
N GLY A 118 14.51 -29.91 12.47
CA GLY A 118 15.44 -30.19 11.36
C GLY A 118 15.19 -29.33 10.12
N ASN A 119 16.01 -29.52 9.09
CA ASN A 119 16.02 -28.65 7.91
C ASN A 119 14.93 -29.01 6.87
N ASP A 120 14.47 -30.26 6.84
CA ASP A 120 13.62 -30.75 5.74
C ASP A 120 12.16 -30.93 6.12
N TRP A 121 11.85 -31.19 7.40
CA TRP A 121 10.50 -31.51 7.87
C TRP A 121 10.16 -30.79 9.17
N TRP A 122 9.03 -30.11 9.19
CA TRP A 122 8.53 -29.38 10.35
C TRP A 122 7.22 -30.00 10.85
N LEU A 123 6.91 -29.75 12.11
CA LEU A 123 5.64 -30.16 12.73
C LEU A 123 4.73 -28.95 12.80
N GLY A 124 3.44 -29.12 12.59
CA GLY A 124 2.50 -28.02 12.75
C GLY A 124 1.06 -28.49 12.80
N ASP A 125 0.18 -27.53 12.97
CA ASP A 125 -1.25 -27.74 13.15
C ASP A 125 -1.99 -27.25 11.90
N TYR A 126 -2.67 -28.17 11.22
CA TYR A 126 -3.51 -27.88 10.05
C TYR A 126 -4.55 -28.98 9.84
N GLY A 127 -5.77 -28.60 9.45
CA GLY A 127 -6.83 -29.57 9.13
C GLY A 127 -7.19 -30.55 10.26
N GLY A 128 -7.04 -30.12 11.53
CA GLY A 128 -7.40 -30.91 12.73
C GLY A 128 -6.34 -31.84 13.24
N LYS A 129 -5.31 -32.08 12.43
CA LYS A 129 -4.12 -32.79 12.84
C LYS A 129 -3.22 -31.79 13.57
N ARG A 130 -2.93 -32.09 14.84
CA ARG A 130 -2.00 -31.31 15.66
C ARG A 130 -0.63 -31.97 15.61
N GLN A 131 0.42 -31.17 15.47
CA GLN A 131 1.81 -31.62 15.47
C GLN A 131 2.05 -32.80 14.51
N HIS A 132 1.66 -32.63 13.24
CA HIS A 132 1.96 -33.59 12.17
C HIS A 132 3.00 -33.01 11.21
N TYR A 133 3.74 -33.90 10.55
CA TYR A 133 4.88 -33.55 9.71
C TYR A 133 4.47 -32.93 8.38
N PHE A 134 5.23 -31.94 7.95
CA PHE A 134 5.14 -31.39 6.60
C PHE A 134 6.51 -30.93 6.08
N PRO A 135 6.74 -30.96 4.77
CA PRO A 135 8.00 -30.55 4.19
C PRO A 135 8.24 -29.03 4.31
N ALA A 136 9.38 -28.64 4.86
CA ALA A 136 9.73 -27.24 5.12
C ALA A 136 9.83 -26.41 3.83
N ASN A 137 10.28 -27.02 2.73
CA ASN A 137 10.40 -26.39 1.42
C ASN A 137 9.05 -26.16 0.70
N TYR A 138 7.94 -26.65 1.26
CA TYR A 138 6.59 -26.45 0.72
C TYR A 138 5.86 -25.27 1.37
N VAL A 139 6.52 -24.55 2.28
CA VAL A 139 5.92 -23.47 3.04
C VAL A 139 6.83 -22.25 3.10
N GLN A 140 6.24 -21.08 3.36
CA GLN A 140 6.94 -19.82 3.61
C GLN A 140 6.53 -19.29 4.97
N GLU A 141 7.50 -18.89 5.79
CA GLU A 141 7.22 -18.25 7.07
C GLU A 141 6.51 -16.91 6.88
N LEU A 142 5.39 -16.72 7.60
CA LEU A 142 4.72 -15.43 7.65
C LEU A 142 5.37 -14.60 8.75
N SER A 143 6.29 -13.72 8.37
CA SER A 143 6.80 -12.72 9.30
C SER A 143 5.70 -11.71 9.62
N ALA A 144 5.53 -11.37 10.90
CA ALA A 144 4.65 -10.27 11.34
C ALA A 144 5.27 -8.88 11.08
N MET A 145 6.05 -8.76 10.01
CA MET A 145 6.71 -7.55 9.56
C MET A 145 6.43 -7.40 8.07
N ASP A 146 5.27 -6.85 7.73
CA ASP A 146 5.11 -6.19 6.44
C ASP A 146 4.31 -4.90 6.68
N ASP A 147 5.07 -3.83 6.82
CA ASP A 147 4.59 -2.45 6.86
C ASP A 147 4.09 -2.09 5.45
N GLY A 148 3.20 -1.12 5.32
CA GLY A 148 2.54 -0.73 4.06
C GLY A 148 3.45 -0.12 2.97
N THR A 149 4.65 -0.65 2.76
CA THR A 149 5.58 -0.37 1.68
C THR A 149 5.91 -1.67 0.97
N LEU A 150 5.09 -2.06 0.00
CA LEU A 150 5.42 -3.16 -0.89
C LEU A 150 6.54 -2.73 -1.83
N VAL A 151 7.74 -3.20 -1.52
CA VAL A 151 8.71 -3.65 -2.51
C VAL A 151 8.20 -5.03 -2.94
N GLU A 152 7.61 -5.15 -4.13
CA GLU A 152 7.20 -6.43 -4.70
C GLU A 152 8.45 -7.17 -5.22
N GLU A 153 8.99 -8.10 -4.44
CA GLU A 153 9.73 -9.23 -4.98
C GLU A 153 9.15 -10.55 -4.45
N GLY A 154 8.54 -11.32 -5.35
CA GLY A 154 8.50 -12.78 -5.24
C GLY A 154 7.30 -13.45 -4.56
N ALA A 155 6.07 -13.24 -5.03
CA ALA A 155 5.01 -14.26 -4.95
C ALA A 155 3.98 -14.06 -6.07
N ASN A 156 4.12 -14.84 -7.14
CA ASN A 156 3.23 -14.86 -8.31
C ASN A 156 1.84 -15.44 -7.97
N GLU A 157 0.92 -14.60 -7.48
CA GLU A 157 -0.52 -14.61 -7.84
C GLU A 157 -1.26 -13.42 -7.20
N PRO A 158 -1.94 -12.56 -7.98
CA PRO A 158 -2.58 -11.35 -7.44
C PRO A 158 -3.83 -11.68 -6.61
N LEU A 159 -3.87 -11.19 -5.37
CA LEU A 159 -5.04 -11.24 -4.47
C LEU A 159 -6.26 -10.56 -5.11
N MET A 160 -7.41 -11.24 -5.19
CA MET A 160 -8.59 -10.76 -5.90
C MET A 160 -9.16 -9.45 -5.33
N LEU A 161 -9.08 -9.27 -4.00
CA LEU A 161 -9.50 -8.03 -3.32
C LEU A 161 -8.31 -7.10 -2.99
N GLY A 162 -7.12 -7.38 -3.53
CA GLY A 162 -5.91 -6.61 -3.25
C GLY A 162 -5.58 -6.55 -1.75
N SER A 163 -5.20 -5.37 -1.29
CA SER A 163 -4.86 -5.05 0.11
C SER A 163 -6.04 -5.20 1.09
N LEU A 164 -7.28 -5.21 0.59
CA LEU A 164 -8.49 -5.36 1.41
C LEU A 164 -8.78 -6.81 1.78
N GLN A 165 -8.08 -7.78 1.18
CA GLN A 165 -8.32 -9.19 1.44
C GLN A 165 -7.90 -9.57 2.86
N LYS A 166 -8.88 -9.94 3.70
CA LYS A 166 -8.63 -10.42 5.08
C LYS A 166 -8.50 -11.94 5.18
N GLY A 167 -8.97 -12.66 4.16
CA GLY A 167 -8.97 -14.12 4.11
C GLY A 167 -9.57 -14.63 2.80
N SER A 168 -9.58 -15.95 2.63
CA SER A 168 -10.19 -16.64 1.50
C SER A 168 -10.90 -17.89 1.98
N LEU A 169 -12.03 -18.22 1.35
CA LEU A 169 -12.84 -19.39 1.66
C LEU A 169 -12.99 -20.23 0.39
N ASP A 170 -12.57 -21.50 0.42
CA ASP A 170 -12.82 -22.42 -0.70
C ASP A 170 -14.26 -22.91 -0.67
N VAL A 171 -15.03 -22.54 -1.69
CA VAL A 171 -16.45 -22.90 -1.81
C VAL A 171 -16.68 -24.16 -2.63
N HIS A 172 -15.63 -24.82 -3.16
CA HIS A 172 -15.83 -26.01 -3.97
C HIS A 172 -16.49 -27.15 -3.18
N GLY A 173 -17.63 -27.65 -3.68
CA GLY A 173 -18.42 -28.65 -2.97
C GLY A 173 -19.03 -28.17 -1.65
N ALA A 174 -19.06 -26.85 -1.39
CA ALA A 174 -19.64 -26.31 -0.18
C ALA A 174 -21.17 -26.50 -0.13
N VAL A 175 -21.66 -26.90 1.03
CA VAL A 175 -23.08 -26.91 1.39
C VAL A 175 -23.40 -25.64 2.16
N VAL A 176 -24.51 -25.01 1.81
CA VAL A 176 -24.99 -23.78 2.46
C VAL A 176 -26.37 -24.01 3.05
N GLU A 177 -26.47 -23.80 4.36
CA GLU A 177 -27.71 -23.86 5.14
C GLU A 177 -28.09 -22.48 5.67
N MET A 178 -29.39 -22.20 5.79
CA MET A 178 -29.89 -20.94 6.32
C MET A 178 -30.57 -21.16 7.68
N ALA A 179 -30.16 -20.39 8.68
CA ALA A 179 -30.69 -20.41 10.04
C ALA A 179 -31.24 -19.04 10.47
N TYR A 180 -32.05 -19.03 11.52
CA TYR A 180 -32.50 -17.80 12.16
C TYR A 180 -31.43 -17.25 13.10
N SER A 181 -31.33 -15.93 13.14
CA SER A 181 -30.45 -15.20 14.05
C SER A 181 -31.22 -14.75 15.30
N ASN A 182 -30.52 -14.72 16.44
CA ASN A 182 -31.04 -14.14 17.68
C ASN A 182 -30.61 -12.67 17.88
N HIS A 183 -29.87 -12.10 16.91
CA HIS A 183 -29.36 -10.73 16.98
C HIS A 183 -30.35 -9.74 16.32
N PRO A 184 -30.65 -8.58 16.93
CA PRO A 184 -31.68 -7.65 16.45
C PRO A 184 -31.45 -7.11 15.03
N ASP A 185 -30.19 -6.88 14.64
CA ASP A 185 -29.84 -6.32 13.32
C ASP A 185 -29.56 -7.37 12.23
N ILE A 186 -29.67 -8.66 12.54
CA ILE A 186 -29.35 -9.76 11.63
C ILE A 186 -30.58 -10.67 11.58
N GLU A 187 -31.23 -10.78 10.42
CA GLU A 187 -32.44 -11.58 10.29
C GLU A 187 -32.13 -13.06 10.03
N ARG A 188 -31.06 -13.36 9.28
CA ARG A 188 -30.67 -14.73 8.88
C ARG A 188 -29.17 -14.96 9.03
N ILE A 189 -28.79 -16.22 9.24
CA ILE A 189 -27.41 -16.68 9.26
C ILE A 189 -27.23 -17.70 8.15
N LEU A 190 -26.23 -17.51 7.30
CA LEU A 190 -25.77 -18.50 6.33
C LEU A 190 -24.63 -19.31 6.93
N ARG A 191 -24.80 -20.63 6.95
CA ARG A 191 -23.83 -21.61 7.42
C ARG A 191 -23.20 -22.28 6.21
N ILE A 192 -21.95 -21.95 5.94
CA ILE A 192 -21.20 -22.44 4.79
C ILE A 192 -20.21 -23.50 5.26
N GLN A 193 -20.31 -24.71 4.71
CA GLN A 193 -19.45 -25.83 5.06
C GLN A 193 -18.98 -26.57 3.81
N ASN A 194 -17.68 -26.60 3.59
CA ASN A 194 -17.03 -27.45 2.59
C ASN A 194 -16.58 -28.78 3.25
N PRO A 195 -16.55 -29.92 2.53
CA PRO A 195 -15.97 -31.18 3.01
C PRO A 195 -14.58 -31.09 3.67
N THR A 196 -13.78 -30.09 3.31
CA THR A 196 -12.44 -29.86 3.86
C THR A 196 -12.41 -28.92 5.07
N MET A 197 -13.53 -28.28 5.43
CA MET A 197 -13.62 -27.33 6.55
C MET A 197 -13.92 -28.04 7.87
N GLN A 198 -13.18 -27.65 8.91
CA GLN A 198 -13.40 -28.16 10.27
C GLN A 198 -14.50 -27.42 11.03
N ASN A 199 -14.60 -26.12 10.80
CA ASN A 199 -15.58 -25.25 11.43
C ASN A 199 -16.51 -24.69 10.35
N VAL A 200 -17.78 -24.62 10.67
CA VAL A 200 -18.78 -23.95 9.83
C VAL A 200 -18.47 -22.47 9.79
N PHE A 201 -18.40 -21.89 8.59
CA PHE A 201 -18.26 -20.45 8.42
C PHE A 201 -19.64 -19.81 8.45
N GLU A 202 -19.89 -18.97 9.46
CA GLU A 202 -21.19 -18.32 9.65
C GLU A 202 -21.16 -16.87 9.18
N VAL A 203 -22.16 -16.48 8.38
CA VAL A 203 -22.33 -15.12 7.88
C VAL A 203 -23.72 -14.61 8.26
N GLY A 204 -23.78 -13.52 9.03
CA GLY A 204 -25.02 -12.82 9.31
C GLY A 204 -25.48 -11.96 8.13
N VAL A 205 -26.77 -12.06 7.78
CA VAL A 205 -27.39 -11.32 6.68
C VAL A 205 -28.60 -10.54 7.19
N GLN A 206 -28.74 -9.30 6.73
CA GLN A 206 -29.73 -8.33 7.22
C GLN A 206 -31.17 -8.67 6.82
N THR A 207 -31.38 -9.37 5.70
CA THR A 207 -32.72 -9.70 5.17
C THR A 207 -32.77 -11.12 4.63
N LYS A 208 -33.93 -11.77 4.73
CA LYS A 208 -34.17 -13.11 4.15
C LYS A 208 -33.90 -13.17 2.64
N GLU A 209 -34.27 -12.15 1.88
CA GLU A 209 -34.15 -12.11 0.42
C GLU A 209 -32.67 -12.13 0.01
N LEU A 210 -31.87 -11.24 0.60
CA LEU A 210 -30.41 -11.20 0.41
C LEU A 210 -29.75 -12.52 0.85
N ALA A 211 -30.21 -13.14 1.94
CA ALA A 211 -29.68 -14.43 2.39
C ALA A 211 -29.95 -15.53 1.37
N TYR A 212 -31.14 -15.54 0.77
CA TYR A 212 -31.49 -16.48 -0.28
C TYR A 212 -30.66 -16.27 -1.56
N GLU A 213 -30.46 -15.02 -1.97
CA GLU A 213 -29.60 -14.65 -3.11
C GLU A 213 -28.16 -15.15 -2.92
N TRP A 214 -27.53 -14.84 -1.77
CA TRP A 214 -26.19 -15.31 -1.45
C TRP A 214 -26.11 -16.83 -1.37
N MET A 215 -27.09 -17.49 -0.76
CA MET A 215 -27.14 -18.96 -0.69
C MET A 215 -27.15 -19.57 -2.09
N CYS A 216 -27.98 -19.07 -3.00
CA CYS A 216 -28.04 -19.53 -4.39
C CYS A 216 -26.72 -19.30 -5.12
N ALA A 217 -26.15 -18.09 -5.03
CA ALA A 217 -24.89 -17.75 -5.68
C ALA A 217 -23.72 -18.63 -5.20
N ILE A 218 -23.64 -18.91 -3.89
CA ILE A 218 -22.58 -19.78 -3.33
C ILE A 218 -22.78 -21.23 -3.77
N LYS A 219 -24.02 -21.74 -3.78
CA LYS A 219 -24.32 -23.10 -4.25
C LYS A 219 -23.96 -23.28 -5.74
N GLU A 220 -24.26 -22.29 -6.55
CA GLU A 220 -23.92 -22.29 -7.97
C GLU A 220 -22.42 -22.21 -8.20
N ALA A 221 -21.71 -21.33 -7.48
CA ALA A 221 -20.26 -21.25 -7.51
C ALA A 221 -19.57 -22.54 -7.04
N ALA A 222 -20.10 -23.20 -6.00
CA ALA A 222 -19.59 -24.45 -5.48
C ALA A 222 -19.56 -25.58 -6.53
N GLN A 223 -20.48 -25.52 -7.50
CA GLN A 223 -20.66 -26.51 -8.56
C GLN A 223 -19.98 -26.11 -9.87
N ASN A 224 -20.00 -24.83 -10.27
CA ASN A 224 -19.73 -24.40 -11.66
C ASN A 224 -18.75 -23.22 -11.82
N ALA A 225 -17.99 -22.81 -10.79
CA ALA A 225 -17.19 -21.57 -10.80
C ALA A 225 -16.31 -21.35 -12.06
N SER A 226 -15.64 -22.38 -12.57
CA SER A 226 -14.75 -22.27 -13.74
C SER A 226 -15.49 -22.20 -15.08
N ALA A 227 -16.68 -22.79 -15.18
CA ALA A 227 -17.50 -22.77 -16.39
C ALA A 227 -18.15 -21.40 -16.59
N MET A 228 -18.65 -20.78 -15.51
CA MET A 228 -19.31 -19.46 -15.54
C MET A 228 -18.38 -18.34 -16.00
N GLU A 229 -17.12 -18.32 -15.53
CA GLU A 229 -16.14 -17.32 -15.94
C GLU A 229 -15.85 -17.39 -17.46
N ASN A 230 -15.76 -18.61 -18.00
CA ASN A 230 -15.54 -18.82 -19.43
C ASN A 230 -16.76 -18.41 -20.27
N GLU A 231 -17.98 -18.69 -19.79
CA GLU A 231 -19.21 -18.28 -20.47
C GLU A 231 -19.40 -16.76 -20.47
N ARG A 232 -19.14 -16.10 -19.34
CA ARG A 232 -19.22 -14.63 -19.24
C ARG A 232 -18.27 -13.95 -20.23
N ARG A 233 -17.00 -14.40 -20.29
CA ARG A 233 -16.02 -13.88 -21.26
C ARG A 233 -16.46 -14.11 -22.71
N LYS A 234 -17.09 -15.25 -22.99
CA LYS A 234 -17.63 -15.56 -24.32
C LYS A 234 -18.82 -14.66 -24.68
N MET A 235 -19.70 -14.37 -23.72
CA MET A 235 -20.84 -13.48 -23.89
C MET A 235 -20.39 -12.04 -24.14
N GLU A 236 -19.44 -11.53 -23.36
CA GLU A 236 -18.83 -10.20 -23.56
C GLU A 236 -18.17 -10.09 -24.94
N ARG A 237 -17.47 -11.14 -25.41
CA ARG A 237 -16.84 -11.18 -26.73
C ARG A 237 -17.83 -11.21 -27.89
N ASN A 238 -19.04 -11.73 -27.66
CA ASN A 238 -20.09 -11.85 -28.67
C ASN A 238 -21.04 -10.64 -28.72
N SER A 239 -20.90 -9.69 -27.79
CA SER A 239 -21.73 -8.48 -27.77
C SER A 239 -21.46 -7.63 -29.00
N ARG A 240 -22.50 -7.33 -29.79
CA ARG A 240 -22.39 -6.53 -31.01
C ARG A 240 -22.55 -5.05 -30.66
N VAL A 241 -21.61 -4.23 -31.10
CA VAL A 241 -21.67 -2.77 -30.94
C VAL A 241 -22.66 -2.19 -31.95
N ALA A 242 -23.56 -1.32 -31.50
CA ALA A 242 -24.50 -0.61 -32.37
C ALA A 242 -23.74 0.29 -33.37
N LYS A 243 -24.24 0.37 -34.61
CA LYS A 243 -23.55 1.09 -35.69
C LYS A 243 -23.44 2.58 -35.37
N GLU A 244 -24.50 3.16 -34.83
CA GLU A 244 -24.60 4.57 -34.44
C GLU A 244 -23.52 4.95 -33.43
N MET A 245 -23.16 4.04 -32.52
CA MET A 245 -22.05 4.24 -31.58
C MET A 245 -20.69 4.07 -32.26
N SER A 246 -20.56 3.10 -33.17
CA SER A 246 -19.34 2.86 -33.92
C SER A 246 -18.97 4.05 -34.83
N ASP A 247 -19.96 4.69 -35.45
CA ASP A 247 -19.77 5.79 -36.39
C ASP A 247 -19.23 7.07 -35.70
N LEU A 248 -19.33 7.17 -34.37
CA LEU A 248 -18.76 8.28 -33.57
C LEU A 248 -17.24 8.15 -33.33
N ILE A 249 -16.65 6.99 -33.59
CA ILE A 249 -15.25 6.69 -33.24
C ILE A 249 -14.32 7.05 -34.41
N ILE A 250 -13.66 8.21 -34.32
CA ILE A 250 -12.74 8.71 -35.38
C ILE A 250 -11.26 8.44 -35.05
N TYR A 251 -10.70 9.05 -34.00
CA TYR A 251 -9.26 9.07 -33.72
C TYR A 251 -8.78 8.09 -32.63
N CYS A 252 -9.69 7.61 -31.77
CA CYS A 252 -9.38 6.71 -30.67
C CYS A 252 -10.02 5.33 -30.91
N ARG A 253 -9.74 4.71 -32.06
CA ARG A 253 -10.26 3.38 -32.38
C ARG A 253 -9.58 2.34 -31.49
N SER A 254 -10.33 1.81 -30.52
CA SER A 254 -9.82 0.78 -29.61
C SER A 254 -9.59 -0.54 -30.36
N VAL A 255 -8.34 -1.00 -30.40
CA VAL A 255 -7.95 -2.28 -30.99
C VAL A 255 -7.06 -3.09 -30.05
N PRO A 256 -7.09 -4.44 -30.15
CA PRO A 256 -6.11 -5.26 -29.46
C PRO A 256 -4.69 -4.90 -29.93
N PHE A 257 -3.77 -4.71 -28.99
CA PHE A 257 -2.38 -4.41 -29.31
C PHE A 257 -1.73 -5.58 -30.06
N LYS A 258 -0.96 -5.26 -31.10
CA LYS A 258 -0.18 -6.22 -31.90
C LYS A 258 1.30 -5.86 -31.81
N HIS A 259 2.14 -6.80 -31.39
CA HIS A 259 3.60 -6.59 -31.23
C HIS A 259 4.32 -6.35 -32.56
N HIS A 260 3.89 -7.02 -33.63
CA HIS A 260 4.52 -6.94 -34.95
C HIS A 260 3.45 -6.74 -36.05
N PRO A 261 2.79 -5.57 -36.11
CA PRO A 261 1.92 -5.28 -37.23
C PRO A 261 2.75 -4.90 -38.45
N THR A 262 2.20 -5.14 -39.63
CA THR A 262 2.76 -4.67 -40.91
C THR A 262 2.83 -3.15 -40.97
N ALA A 263 1.87 -2.45 -40.37
CA ALA A 263 1.91 -1.01 -40.09
C ALA A 263 0.98 -0.68 -38.91
N TRP A 264 1.36 0.29 -38.09
CA TRP A 264 0.45 0.87 -37.09
C TRP A 264 -0.35 2.03 -37.69
N VAL A 265 -1.64 2.11 -37.38
CA VAL A 265 -2.55 3.14 -37.90
C VAL A 265 -2.76 4.21 -36.83
N PHE A 266 -2.45 5.48 -37.11
CA PHE A 266 -2.34 6.54 -36.08
C PHE A 266 -3.63 6.79 -35.26
N TYR A 267 -4.80 6.50 -35.85
CA TYR A 267 -6.09 6.63 -35.17
C TYR A 267 -6.52 5.36 -34.43
N GLU A 268 -5.65 4.35 -34.34
CA GLU A 268 -5.83 3.18 -33.48
C GLU A 268 -5.09 3.37 -32.16
N MET A 269 -5.73 2.94 -31.08
CA MET A 269 -5.14 2.95 -29.74
C MET A 269 -5.42 1.64 -29.01
N SER A 270 -4.59 1.35 -28.01
CA SER A 270 -4.77 0.19 -27.14
C SER A 270 -4.81 0.60 -25.67
N SER A 271 -5.66 -0.07 -24.91
CA SER A 271 -5.74 0.09 -23.45
C SER A 271 -5.04 -1.08 -22.76
N PHE A 272 -4.30 -0.79 -21.68
CA PHE A 272 -3.50 -1.75 -20.94
C PHE A 272 -3.82 -1.63 -19.44
N PRO A 273 -4.10 -2.73 -18.73
CA PRO A 273 -4.04 -2.71 -17.27
C PRO A 273 -2.60 -2.43 -16.81
N GLU A 274 -2.44 -1.78 -15.65
CA GLU A 274 -1.13 -1.37 -15.12
C GLU A 274 -0.08 -2.49 -15.18
N THR A 275 -0.45 -3.72 -14.81
CA THR A 275 0.45 -4.88 -14.78
C THR A 275 0.98 -5.26 -16.16
N LYS A 276 0.15 -5.12 -17.20
CA LYS A 276 0.54 -5.36 -18.58
C LYS A 276 1.37 -4.20 -19.13
N ALA A 277 1.04 -2.97 -18.75
CA ALA A 277 1.81 -1.80 -19.11
C ALA A 277 3.21 -1.82 -18.49
N GLU A 278 3.35 -2.18 -17.22
CA GLU A 278 4.65 -2.36 -16.55
C GLU A 278 5.47 -3.44 -17.26
N LYS A 279 4.86 -4.62 -17.50
CA LYS A 279 5.54 -5.71 -18.21
C LYS A 279 5.96 -5.35 -19.63
N TYR A 280 5.19 -4.55 -20.36
CA TYR A 280 5.48 -4.29 -21.77
C TYR A 280 6.26 -3.00 -22.00
N PHE A 281 5.99 -1.96 -21.22
CA PHE A 281 6.56 -0.64 -21.47
C PHE A 281 7.91 -0.49 -20.75
N LEU A 282 8.11 -1.20 -19.63
CA LEU A 282 9.28 -1.04 -18.78
C LEU A 282 10.30 -2.17 -18.93
N GLN A 283 9.90 -3.33 -19.47
CA GLN A 283 10.76 -4.48 -19.70
C GLN A 283 11.78 -4.21 -20.83
N ALA A 284 13.06 -4.53 -20.59
CA ALA A 284 14.17 -4.18 -21.47
C ALA A 284 13.96 -4.63 -22.93
N GLU A 285 13.43 -5.83 -23.14
CA GLU A 285 13.26 -6.41 -24.49
C GLU A 285 12.18 -5.68 -25.32
N THR A 286 11.23 -5.00 -24.68
CA THR A 286 10.06 -4.40 -25.34
C THR A 286 9.96 -2.88 -25.17
N ARG A 287 10.72 -2.28 -24.25
CA ARG A 287 10.71 -0.84 -23.95
C ARG A 287 10.93 0.03 -25.18
N ALA A 288 11.98 -0.25 -25.97
CA ALA A 288 12.30 0.53 -27.18
C ALA A 288 11.15 0.55 -28.20
N LEU A 289 10.43 -0.58 -28.32
CA LEU A 289 9.24 -0.68 -29.17
C LEU A 289 8.15 0.29 -28.70
N PHE A 290 7.89 0.36 -27.39
CA PHE A 290 6.84 1.21 -26.82
C PHE A 290 7.20 2.69 -26.82
N VAL A 291 8.46 3.04 -26.57
CA VAL A 291 8.95 4.42 -26.75
C VAL A 291 8.68 4.88 -28.18
N ARG A 292 8.99 4.06 -29.18
CA ARG A 292 8.70 4.35 -30.59
C ARG A 292 7.20 4.40 -30.89
N TYR A 293 6.43 3.44 -30.39
CA TYR A 293 4.97 3.39 -30.55
C TYR A 293 4.30 4.68 -30.07
N HIS A 294 4.67 5.16 -28.88
CA HIS A 294 4.06 6.36 -28.28
C HIS A 294 4.41 7.68 -28.99
N ARG A 295 5.28 7.69 -30.00
CA ARG A 295 5.51 8.90 -30.82
C ARG A 295 4.32 9.22 -31.71
N ASN A 296 3.65 8.18 -32.24
CA ASN A 296 2.61 8.31 -33.25
C ASN A 296 1.26 7.69 -32.84
N HIS A 297 1.21 6.96 -31.71
CA HIS A 297 0.02 6.24 -31.26
C HIS A 297 -0.26 6.48 -29.78
N LEU A 298 -1.54 6.43 -29.43
CA LEU A 298 -2.00 6.60 -28.05
C LEU A 298 -2.06 5.25 -27.32
N SER A 299 -1.64 5.24 -26.06
CA SER A 299 -1.98 4.17 -25.13
C SER A 299 -2.70 4.73 -23.90
N ARG A 300 -3.66 3.93 -23.41
CA ARG A 300 -4.33 4.18 -22.13
C ARG A 300 -3.91 3.15 -21.11
N VAL A 301 -3.34 3.58 -19.99
CA VAL A 301 -3.05 2.71 -18.85
C VAL A 301 -4.07 2.96 -17.77
N TYR A 302 -4.55 1.91 -17.10
CA TYR A 302 -5.55 2.02 -16.03
C TYR A 302 -5.27 1.06 -14.88
N PRO A 303 -5.76 1.37 -13.65
CA PRO A 303 -5.46 0.56 -12.48
C PRO A 303 -5.98 -0.87 -12.61
N LYS A 304 -5.28 -1.84 -12.02
CA LYS A 304 -5.74 -3.25 -12.02
C LYS A 304 -7.03 -3.41 -11.22
N GLY A 305 -7.89 -4.34 -11.64
CA GLY A 305 -9.20 -4.57 -11.01
C GLY A 305 -9.15 -4.95 -9.53
N GLN A 306 -8.00 -5.47 -9.07
CA GLN A 306 -7.78 -5.82 -7.66
C GLN A 306 -7.65 -4.60 -6.73
N ARG A 307 -7.49 -3.38 -7.27
CA ARG A 307 -7.46 -2.13 -6.49
C ARG A 307 -8.86 -1.66 -6.12
N LEU A 308 -9.57 -2.48 -5.36
CA LEU A 308 -10.92 -2.18 -4.88
C LEU A 308 -10.96 -1.02 -3.89
N ASP A 309 -9.84 -0.75 -3.23
CA ASP A 309 -9.61 0.45 -2.40
C ASP A 309 -9.44 1.73 -3.23
N SER A 310 -9.52 1.65 -4.56
CA SER A 310 -9.25 2.73 -5.50
C SER A 310 -7.83 3.31 -5.39
N SER A 311 -6.86 2.58 -4.85
CA SER A 311 -5.45 2.99 -4.87
C SER A 311 -4.95 3.22 -6.30
N ASN A 312 -3.89 4.02 -6.45
CA ASN A 312 -3.24 4.25 -7.73
C ASN A 312 -1.89 3.55 -7.85
N TYR A 313 -1.52 3.21 -9.09
CA TYR A 313 -0.14 2.84 -9.46
C TYR A 313 0.73 4.08 -9.65
N HIS A 314 2.04 3.89 -9.65
CA HIS A 314 2.98 5.01 -9.83
C HIS A 314 3.08 5.40 -11.32
N PRO A 315 2.76 6.65 -11.71
CA PRO A 315 2.59 7.02 -13.12
C PRO A 315 3.91 7.33 -13.85
N THR A 316 4.97 7.70 -13.11
CA THR A 316 6.15 8.33 -13.69
C THR A 316 6.89 7.49 -14.71
N ALA A 317 7.11 6.19 -14.45
CA ALA A 317 7.82 5.33 -15.39
C ALA A 317 7.08 5.20 -16.74
N LEU A 318 5.74 5.18 -16.69
CA LEU A 318 4.91 5.08 -17.89
C LEU A 318 4.88 6.39 -18.68
N TRP A 319 4.87 7.54 -18.00
CA TRP A 319 5.08 8.84 -18.64
C TRP A 319 6.46 8.93 -19.29
N ASN A 320 7.51 8.42 -18.64
CA ASN A 320 8.87 8.44 -19.17
C ASN A 320 9.00 7.59 -20.45
N CYS A 321 8.20 6.52 -20.59
CA CYS A 321 8.08 5.75 -21.84
C CYS A 321 7.17 6.42 -22.90
N GLY A 322 6.63 7.61 -22.62
CA GLY A 322 5.85 8.42 -23.55
C GLY A 322 4.35 8.11 -23.61
N SER A 323 3.85 7.20 -22.76
CA SER A 323 2.42 6.88 -22.67
C SER A 323 1.63 8.09 -22.17
N GLN A 324 0.51 8.37 -22.84
CA GLN A 324 -0.18 9.66 -22.74
C GLN A 324 -1.35 9.60 -21.76
N MET A 325 -2.20 8.57 -21.86
CA MET A 325 -3.44 8.47 -21.09
C MET A 325 -3.24 7.58 -19.86
N ILE A 326 -2.48 8.08 -18.90
CA ILE A 326 -2.26 7.42 -17.61
C ILE A 326 -3.45 7.72 -16.70
N ALA A 327 -4.45 6.83 -16.73
CA ALA A 327 -5.68 6.99 -15.96
C ALA A 327 -5.43 6.60 -14.50
N LEU A 328 -5.81 7.50 -13.60
CA LEU A 328 -5.74 7.35 -12.15
C LEU A 328 -7.13 7.57 -11.53
N ASN A 329 -7.34 7.04 -10.33
CA ASN A 329 -8.50 7.24 -9.50
C ASN A 329 -8.42 8.60 -8.80
N PHE A 330 -9.06 9.62 -9.37
CA PHE A 330 -9.02 11.01 -8.89
C PHE A 330 -9.59 11.21 -7.48
N GLN A 331 -10.50 10.32 -7.05
CA GLN A 331 -11.09 10.33 -5.72
C GLN A 331 -10.09 9.96 -4.61
N THR A 332 -8.95 9.36 -4.97
CA THR A 332 -7.97 8.84 -4.02
C THR A 332 -6.84 9.85 -3.81
N PRO A 333 -6.67 10.38 -2.58
CA PRO A 333 -5.69 11.42 -2.28
C PRO A 333 -4.28 10.83 -2.00
N ASP A 334 -3.80 9.99 -2.90
CA ASP A 334 -2.50 9.32 -2.79
C ASP A 334 -1.40 10.08 -3.55
N LYS A 335 -0.16 9.63 -3.35
CA LYS A 335 1.03 10.24 -3.98
C LYS A 335 0.90 10.29 -5.51
N PRO A 336 0.51 9.23 -6.23
CA PRO A 336 0.25 9.29 -7.67
C PRO A 336 -0.66 10.44 -8.11
N MET A 337 -1.78 10.67 -7.41
CA MET A 337 -2.67 11.80 -7.73
C MET A 337 -2.05 13.16 -7.44
N GLN A 338 -1.24 13.27 -6.37
CA GLN A 338 -0.48 14.49 -6.08
C GLN A 338 0.52 14.81 -7.21
N LEU A 339 1.21 13.79 -7.74
CA LEU A 339 2.11 13.94 -8.88
C LEU A 339 1.36 14.35 -10.14
N ASN A 340 0.20 13.73 -10.41
CA ASN A 340 -0.62 14.05 -11.58
C ASN A 340 -1.09 15.52 -11.55
N GLN A 341 -1.69 15.95 -10.44
CA GLN A 341 -2.12 17.34 -10.30
C GLN A 341 -0.95 18.33 -10.37
N ALA A 342 0.22 17.97 -9.86
CA ALA A 342 1.39 18.83 -9.95
C ALA A 342 1.96 18.94 -11.36
N LYS A 343 2.07 17.80 -12.07
CA LYS A 343 2.54 17.76 -13.45
C LYS A 343 1.65 18.61 -14.35
N PHE A 344 0.33 18.41 -14.29
CA PHE A 344 -0.63 19.09 -15.17
C PHE A 344 -1.06 20.49 -14.72
N ARG A 345 -0.52 21.02 -13.60
CA ARG A 345 -0.62 22.45 -13.30
C ARG A 345 0.22 23.31 -14.25
N ASP A 346 1.24 22.71 -14.86
CA ASP A 346 2.00 23.34 -15.94
C ASP A 346 1.11 23.57 -17.18
N ASN A 347 1.58 24.40 -18.12
CA ASN A 347 0.84 24.80 -19.31
C ASN A 347 -0.59 25.32 -19.02
N GLY A 348 -0.70 26.13 -17.95
CA GLY A 348 -1.95 26.78 -17.56
C GLY A 348 -3.04 25.83 -17.07
N GLY A 349 -2.71 24.59 -16.67
CA GLY A 349 -3.71 23.67 -16.13
C GLY A 349 -4.60 23.02 -17.19
N CYS A 350 -4.24 23.08 -18.48
CA CYS A 350 -5.14 22.68 -19.57
C CYS A 350 -5.32 21.16 -19.74
N GLY A 351 -4.55 20.34 -18.99
CA GLY A 351 -4.58 18.88 -19.09
C GLY A 351 -3.67 18.29 -20.17
N TYR A 352 -2.92 19.11 -20.91
CA TYR A 352 -2.00 18.67 -21.94
C TYR A 352 -0.60 19.28 -21.74
N LEU A 353 0.42 18.43 -21.85
CA LEU A 353 1.83 18.82 -21.81
C LEU A 353 2.56 18.25 -23.01
N LEU A 354 3.35 19.09 -23.66
CA LEU A 354 4.19 18.66 -24.77
C LEU A 354 5.33 17.77 -24.24
N LYS A 355 5.54 16.63 -24.88
CA LYS A 355 6.69 15.76 -24.58
C LYS A 355 7.99 16.44 -25.03
N PRO A 356 9.08 16.35 -24.25
CA PRO A 356 10.39 16.86 -24.65
C PRO A 356 10.88 16.29 -25.99
N GLU A 357 11.63 17.08 -26.74
CA GLU A 357 12.09 16.74 -28.10
C GLU A 357 12.94 15.47 -28.15
N PHE A 358 13.79 15.23 -27.15
CA PHE A 358 14.64 14.03 -27.09
C PHE A 358 13.82 12.73 -27.08
N MET A 359 12.56 12.75 -26.61
CA MET A 359 11.70 11.56 -26.59
C MET A 359 11.30 11.07 -27.98
N PHE A 360 11.46 11.91 -29.01
CA PHE A 360 11.12 11.57 -30.39
C PHE A 360 12.30 10.96 -31.17
N ARG A 361 13.49 10.90 -30.56
CA ARG A 361 14.70 10.32 -31.16
C ARG A 361 14.73 8.81 -31.06
N ASP A 362 15.25 8.13 -32.08
CA ASP A 362 15.35 6.66 -32.12
C ASP A 362 16.24 6.09 -31.03
N GLU A 363 17.25 6.84 -30.58
CA GLU A 363 18.22 6.40 -29.58
C GLU A 363 17.73 6.55 -28.13
N PHE A 364 16.59 7.21 -27.89
CA PHE A 364 16.12 7.51 -26.54
C PHE A 364 15.72 6.25 -25.75
N ASP A 365 16.34 6.04 -24.59
CA ASP A 365 15.93 5.07 -23.57
C ASP A 365 15.66 5.81 -22.24
N PRO A 366 14.45 5.71 -21.68
CA PRO A 366 14.11 6.39 -20.42
C PRO A 366 14.87 5.90 -19.18
N THR A 367 15.66 4.83 -19.29
CA THR A 367 16.47 4.26 -18.21
C THR A 367 17.98 4.52 -18.37
N ASP A 368 18.42 5.07 -19.50
CA ASP A 368 19.83 5.37 -19.77
C ASP A 368 20.05 6.89 -19.92
N PRO A 369 20.74 7.54 -18.98
CA PRO A 369 21.00 8.98 -19.03
C PRO A 369 21.84 9.39 -20.25
N ASN A 370 22.64 8.49 -20.83
CA ASN A 370 23.47 8.80 -22.00
C ASN A 370 22.66 9.06 -23.27
N THR A 371 21.38 8.70 -23.27
CA THR A 371 20.49 8.90 -24.43
C THR A 371 19.81 10.28 -24.45
N LEU A 372 20.05 11.12 -23.44
CA LEU A 372 19.45 12.44 -23.27
C LEU A 372 20.10 13.52 -24.16
N VAL A 373 20.03 13.34 -25.47
CA VAL A 373 20.68 14.26 -26.42
C VAL A 373 20.09 15.67 -26.32
N GLY A 374 20.96 16.66 -26.10
CA GLY A 374 20.58 18.07 -26.00
C GLY A 374 20.03 18.49 -24.63
N VAL A 375 20.09 17.61 -23.63
CA VAL A 375 19.66 17.90 -22.26
C VAL A 375 20.89 18.13 -21.40
N GLY A 376 20.95 19.29 -20.74
CA GLY A 376 22.00 19.60 -19.78
C GLY A 376 21.65 19.14 -18.38
N GLU A 377 22.58 18.47 -17.70
CA GLU A 377 22.42 18.12 -16.30
C GLU A 377 22.43 19.37 -15.40
N VAL A 378 21.68 19.31 -14.30
CA VAL A 378 21.57 20.41 -13.35
C VAL A 378 21.83 19.94 -11.92
N ILE A 379 22.36 20.84 -11.12
CA ILE A 379 22.45 20.72 -9.67
C ILE A 379 21.39 21.61 -9.04
N VAL A 380 20.50 20.99 -8.27
CA VAL A 380 19.47 21.67 -7.49
C VAL A 380 19.88 21.70 -6.03
N ASN A 381 20.06 22.90 -5.49
CA ASN A 381 20.27 23.14 -4.07
C ASN A 381 18.99 23.71 -3.45
N VAL A 382 18.50 23.07 -2.39
CA VAL A 382 17.33 23.52 -1.63
C VAL A 382 17.73 23.69 -0.17
N ARG A 383 17.66 24.93 0.33
CA ARG A 383 17.78 25.22 1.77
C ARG A 383 16.39 25.34 2.36
N ILE A 384 16.05 24.43 3.27
CA ILE A 384 14.80 24.39 4.02
C ILE A 384 14.99 25.27 5.26
N ILE A 385 14.48 26.50 5.22
CA ILE A 385 14.78 27.50 6.26
C ILE A 385 13.84 27.32 7.43
N GLY A 386 12.53 27.37 7.18
CA GLY A 386 11.52 27.28 8.23
C GLY A 386 10.11 27.10 7.67
N GLY A 387 9.14 26.99 8.56
CA GLY A 387 7.73 26.81 8.22
C GLY A 387 6.85 27.81 8.95
N ARG A 388 5.59 27.92 8.51
CA ARG A 388 4.54 28.67 9.19
C ARG A 388 3.23 27.89 9.17
N ASN A 389 2.49 27.93 10.28
CA ASN A 389 1.14 27.37 10.40
C ASN A 389 1.02 25.90 9.97
N LEU A 390 1.98 25.07 10.40
CA LEU A 390 2.03 23.62 10.14
C LEU A 390 1.23 22.83 11.19
N CYS A 391 0.14 23.39 11.69
CA CYS A 391 -0.61 22.82 12.80
C CYS A 391 -1.62 21.79 12.30
N LYS A 392 -1.74 20.67 13.02
CA LYS A 392 -2.88 19.76 12.87
C LYS A 392 -4.10 20.28 13.63
N VAL A 393 -5.28 19.76 13.28
CA VAL A 393 -6.53 19.92 14.04
C VAL A 393 -6.52 19.08 15.34
N SER A 394 -5.42 18.40 15.67
CA SER A 394 -5.28 17.62 16.90
C SER A 394 -4.95 18.48 18.11
N ARG A 395 -5.27 17.98 19.31
CA ARG A 395 -4.86 18.60 20.58
C ARG A 395 -3.35 18.54 20.86
N ASN A 396 -2.60 17.62 20.22
CA ASN A 396 -1.14 17.57 20.33
C ASN A 396 -0.48 18.74 19.59
N ILE A 397 0.55 19.33 20.21
CA ILE A 397 1.45 20.26 19.52
C ILE A 397 2.25 19.47 18.49
N THR A 398 2.29 19.97 17.26
CA THR A 398 2.97 19.32 16.15
C THR A 398 4.48 19.42 16.30
N SER A 399 5.19 18.32 16.07
CA SER A 399 6.64 18.25 15.94
C SER A 399 7.04 18.04 14.47
N PRO A 400 7.06 19.11 13.65
CA PRO A 400 7.17 18.96 12.22
C PRO A 400 8.58 18.63 11.75
N LEU A 401 8.64 17.92 10.63
CA LEU A 401 9.82 17.68 9.80
C LEU A 401 9.45 17.79 8.33
N VAL A 402 10.44 18.00 7.47
CA VAL A 402 10.26 18.12 6.03
C VAL A 402 11.04 17.02 5.31
N GLU A 403 10.38 16.29 4.43
CA GLU A 403 11.00 15.41 3.44
C GLU A 403 10.99 16.11 2.07
N VAL A 404 12.15 16.22 1.43
CA VAL A 404 12.30 16.68 0.05
C VAL A 404 12.74 15.50 -0.80
N GLU A 405 11.94 15.20 -1.83
CA GLU A 405 12.12 14.06 -2.72
C GLU A 405 12.18 14.53 -4.17
N VAL A 406 13.12 13.99 -4.95
CA VAL A 406 13.14 14.12 -6.40
C VAL A 406 12.49 12.91 -7.04
N LEU A 407 11.56 13.17 -7.98
CA LEU A 407 10.83 12.17 -8.76
C LEU A 407 11.07 12.44 -10.24
N GLY A 408 11.13 11.41 -11.09
CA GLY A 408 11.35 11.62 -12.52
C GLY A 408 11.88 10.37 -13.21
N ALA A 409 12.96 10.51 -13.95
CA ALA A 409 13.68 9.38 -14.52
C ALA A 409 14.19 8.43 -13.42
N SER A 410 14.37 7.14 -13.75
CA SER A 410 14.81 6.14 -12.76
C SER A 410 16.21 6.41 -12.21
N PHE A 411 17.06 7.10 -12.98
CA PHE A 411 18.41 7.51 -12.56
C PHE A 411 18.46 8.84 -11.80
N ASP A 412 17.38 9.63 -11.80
CA ASP A 412 17.26 10.88 -11.03
C ASP A 412 16.44 10.70 -9.74
N GLY A 413 15.50 9.76 -9.75
CA GLY A 413 14.53 9.54 -8.69
C GLY A 413 15.03 8.69 -7.53
N GLY A 414 14.27 8.69 -6.43
CA GLY A 414 14.55 7.85 -5.25
C GLY A 414 15.44 8.51 -4.20
N ILE A 415 16.03 9.67 -4.52
CA ILE A 415 16.81 10.46 -3.56
C ILE A 415 15.86 11.28 -2.70
N LYS A 416 15.97 11.10 -1.39
CA LYS A 416 15.20 11.81 -0.36
C LYS A 416 16.14 12.48 0.63
N HIS A 417 15.78 13.68 1.05
CA HIS A 417 16.39 14.34 2.19
C HIS A 417 15.31 14.61 3.24
N ARG A 418 15.53 14.14 4.47
CA ARG A 418 14.62 14.34 5.59
C ARG A 418 15.31 15.19 6.64
N THR A 419 14.70 16.32 7.00
CA THR A 419 15.21 17.19 8.07
C THR A 419 15.01 16.53 9.43
N ARG A 420 15.67 17.06 10.46
CA ARG A 420 15.30 16.72 11.84
C ARG A 420 13.87 17.19 12.17
N ALA A 421 13.21 16.53 13.10
CA ALA A 421 11.97 17.05 13.68
C ALA A 421 12.28 18.22 14.62
N ILE A 422 11.44 19.26 14.57
CA ILE A 422 11.47 20.35 15.55
C ILE A 422 10.37 20.06 16.57
N ALA A 423 10.76 19.77 17.80
CA ALA A 423 9.82 19.44 18.87
C ALA A 423 8.85 20.59 19.15
N ASP A 424 7.57 20.24 19.27
CA ASP A 424 6.49 21.09 19.80
C ASP A 424 6.41 22.49 19.18
N ASN A 425 6.69 22.60 17.87
CA ASN A 425 6.60 23.85 17.15
C ASN A 425 6.00 23.68 15.75
N GLY A 426 4.67 23.63 15.67
CA GLY A 426 3.94 23.70 14.40
C GLY A 426 3.76 25.13 13.86
N LEU A 427 3.91 26.16 14.69
CA LEU A 427 3.55 27.53 14.32
C LEU A 427 4.61 28.21 13.46
N ASN A 428 5.89 28.11 13.84
CA ASN A 428 7.01 28.78 13.18
C ASN A 428 8.36 28.03 13.31
N PRO A 429 8.44 26.74 12.97
CA PRO A 429 9.67 25.97 13.09
C PRO A 429 10.78 26.49 12.16
N ILE A 430 12.04 26.32 12.57
CA ILE A 430 13.24 26.67 11.82
C ILE A 430 14.17 25.45 11.76
N TRP A 431 14.42 24.94 10.56
CA TRP A 431 15.36 23.82 10.33
C TRP A 431 16.72 24.33 9.91
N ASN A 432 16.73 25.19 8.89
CA ASN A 432 17.93 25.73 8.27
C ASN A 432 18.88 24.66 7.69
N GLU A 433 18.31 23.60 7.12
CA GLU A 433 19.03 22.47 6.52
C GLU A 433 19.14 22.63 5.01
N ILE A 434 20.17 22.04 4.40
CA ILE A 434 20.45 22.15 2.96
C ILE A 434 20.52 20.74 2.37
N CYS A 435 19.86 20.55 1.23
CA CYS A 435 20.02 19.38 0.39
C CYS A 435 20.42 19.76 -1.04
N GLU A 436 21.23 18.90 -1.65
CA GLU A 436 21.70 19.02 -3.02
C GLU A 436 21.28 17.76 -3.80
N PHE A 437 20.74 17.96 -5.00
CA PHE A 437 20.36 16.90 -5.92
C PHE A 437 21.03 17.13 -7.28
N ARG A 438 21.64 16.10 -7.84
CA ARG A 438 22.12 16.09 -9.24
C ARG A 438 21.04 15.45 -10.09
N ILE A 439 20.64 16.13 -11.15
CA ILE A 439 19.50 15.73 -12.00
C ILE A 439 19.97 15.76 -13.45
N ALA A 440 20.03 14.59 -14.06
CA ALA A 440 20.41 14.43 -15.46
C ALA A 440 19.26 14.82 -16.41
N ASN A 441 18.01 14.51 -16.07
CA ASN A 441 16.83 14.86 -16.86
C ASN A 441 15.91 15.87 -16.16
N PRO A 442 16.20 17.18 -16.23
CA PRO A 442 15.35 18.20 -15.62
C PRO A 442 13.93 18.27 -16.21
N HIS A 443 13.69 17.75 -17.42
CA HIS A 443 12.36 17.76 -18.04
C HIS A 443 11.41 16.73 -17.43
N PHE A 444 11.93 15.63 -16.89
CA PHE A 444 11.13 14.62 -16.20
C PHE A 444 11.03 14.88 -14.70
N ALA A 445 11.96 15.66 -14.15
CA ALA A 445 12.08 15.88 -12.72
C ALA A 445 10.92 16.70 -12.13
N MET A 446 10.44 16.24 -10.98
CA MET A 446 9.56 16.95 -10.06
C MET A 446 10.18 16.94 -8.68
N ILE A 447 10.09 18.06 -7.95
CA ILE A 447 10.49 18.15 -6.55
C ILE A 447 9.25 18.12 -5.69
N ARG A 448 9.25 17.24 -4.70
CA ARG A 448 8.17 17.06 -3.75
C ARG A 448 8.63 17.43 -2.35
N PHE A 449 7.94 18.36 -1.73
CA PHE A 449 8.03 18.69 -0.32
C PHE A 449 6.90 17.97 0.40
N GLU A 450 7.19 17.19 1.44
CA GLU A 450 6.20 16.65 2.36
C GLU A 450 6.55 17.09 3.78
N VAL A 451 5.57 17.67 4.46
CA VAL A 451 5.69 17.99 5.87
C VAL A 451 4.96 16.92 6.65
N GLN A 452 5.67 16.32 7.59
CA GLN A 452 5.18 15.29 8.49
C GLN A 452 5.30 15.78 9.92
N ASP A 453 4.46 15.24 10.79
CA ASP A 453 4.51 15.37 12.24
C ASP A 453 5.08 14.09 12.81
N GLU A 454 6.17 14.17 13.54
CA GLU A 454 6.69 13.03 14.28
C GLU A 454 5.87 12.86 15.57
N ASP A 455 5.12 11.77 15.67
CA ASP A 455 4.36 11.51 16.90
C ASP A 455 5.25 11.01 18.04
N MET A 456 4.65 10.84 19.22
CA MET A 456 5.36 10.34 20.41
C MET A 456 5.96 8.93 20.26
N PHE A 457 5.58 8.19 19.22
CA PHE A 457 6.13 6.87 18.90
C PHE A 457 7.19 6.94 17.78
N GLY A 458 7.55 8.14 17.32
CA GLY A 458 8.49 8.36 16.22
C GLY A 458 7.89 8.09 14.85
N GLU A 459 6.57 7.89 14.74
CA GLU A 459 5.93 7.59 13.47
C GLU A 459 5.59 8.90 12.73
N PRO A 460 5.97 9.02 11.45
CA PRO A 460 5.66 10.20 10.67
C PRO A 460 4.18 10.22 10.28
N ASN A 461 3.53 11.34 10.56
CA ASN A 461 2.13 11.56 10.23
C ASN A 461 2.00 12.77 9.30
N PHE A 462 1.46 12.55 8.10
CA PHE A 462 1.26 13.61 7.09
C PHE A 462 0.57 14.87 7.64
N ILE A 463 1.14 16.04 7.32
CA ILE A 463 0.52 17.37 7.54
C ILE A 463 0.10 17.96 6.19
N GLY A 464 1.05 18.08 5.26
CA GLY A 464 0.84 18.72 3.97
C GLY A 464 1.95 18.37 2.98
N GLN A 465 1.70 18.65 1.70
CA GLN A 465 2.66 18.42 0.62
C GLN A 465 2.62 19.53 -0.42
N ALA A 466 3.70 19.66 -1.18
CA ALA A 466 3.71 20.45 -2.39
C ALA A 466 4.67 19.82 -3.41
N VAL A 467 4.18 19.54 -4.61
CA VAL A 467 4.98 18.97 -5.71
C VAL A 467 5.08 20.00 -6.83
N PHE A 468 6.24 20.13 -7.48
CA PHE A 468 6.44 21.04 -8.60
C PHE A 468 7.31 20.39 -9.69
N PRO A 469 6.93 20.48 -10.98
CA PRO A 469 7.86 20.22 -12.07
C PRO A 469 9.09 21.13 -11.95
N LEU A 470 10.28 20.57 -12.17
CA LEU A 470 11.52 21.33 -11.99
C LEU A 470 11.59 22.55 -12.91
N GLY A 471 11.11 22.42 -14.16
CA GLY A 471 11.02 23.52 -15.11
C GLY A 471 10.13 24.69 -14.67
N SER A 472 9.25 24.48 -13.67
CA SER A 472 8.36 25.51 -13.13
C SER A 472 8.91 26.16 -11.85
N ILE A 473 10.06 25.71 -11.32
CA ILE A 473 10.63 26.22 -10.08
C ILE A 473 11.41 27.51 -10.33
N ARG A 474 11.15 28.53 -9.51
CA ARG A 474 11.91 29.79 -9.48
C ARG A 474 13.00 29.72 -8.41
N THR A 475 14.17 30.29 -8.69
CA THR A 475 15.31 30.38 -7.76
C THR A 475 15.18 31.53 -6.76
N GLY A 476 16.05 31.56 -5.74
CA GLY A 476 16.09 32.54 -4.65
C GLY A 476 15.25 32.13 -3.45
N TYR A 477 14.94 33.09 -2.57
CA TYR A 477 14.03 32.88 -1.45
C TYR A 477 12.57 32.79 -1.95
N ARG A 478 11.89 31.69 -1.61
CA ARG A 478 10.53 31.38 -2.07
C ARG A 478 9.69 30.80 -0.94
N SER A 479 8.40 31.11 -1.00
CA SER A 479 7.38 30.44 -0.19
C SER A 479 6.84 29.23 -0.95
N VAL A 480 6.87 28.06 -0.32
CA VAL A 480 6.21 26.85 -0.79
C VAL A 480 4.88 26.73 -0.08
N VAL A 481 3.78 27.01 -0.79
CA VAL A 481 2.42 26.85 -0.27
C VAL A 481 2.09 25.35 -0.18
N LEU A 482 1.75 24.91 1.03
CA LEU A 482 1.44 23.52 1.29
C LEU A 482 -0.01 23.20 0.92
N ARG A 483 -0.23 21.95 0.57
CA ARG A 483 -1.53 21.41 0.18
C ARG A 483 -1.86 20.17 1.00
N ASN A 484 -3.14 19.89 1.17
CA ASN A 484 -3.62 18.68 1.82
C ASN A 484 -3.38 17.44 0.92
N LYS A 485 -3.88 16.27 1.35
CA LYS A 485 -3.72 15.02 0.59
C LYS A 485 -4.43 15.05 -0.78
N TYR A 486 -5.51 15.82 -0.91
CA TYR A 486 -6.27 16.05 -2.15
C TYR A 486 -5.65 17.12 -3.06
N SER A 487 -4.50 17.68 -2.66
CA SER A 487 -3.82 18.79 -3.33
C SER A 487 -4.61 20.11 -3.32
N GLU A 488 -5.47 20.32 -2.32
CA GLU A 488 -6.10 21.61 -2.04
C GLU A 488 -5.20 22.44 -1.11
N GLU A 489 -5.20 23.77 -1.26
CA GLU A 489 -4.33 24.64 -0.48
C GLU A 489 -4.66 24.62 1.01
N LEU A 490 -3.64 24.51 1.85
CA LEU A 490 -3.76 24.67 3.29
C LEU A 490 -3.64 26.15 3.63
N GLU A 491 -4.58 26.65 4.42
CA GLU A 491 -4.63 28.06 4.79
C GLU A 491 -3.37 28.47 5.55
N LEU A 492 -2.64 29.44 5.00
CA LEU A 492 -1.41 30.04 5.54
C LEU A 492 -0.22 29.07 5.76
N ALA A 493 -0.40 27.77 5.55
CA ALA A 493 0.63 26.76 5.77
C ALA A 493 1.69 26.84 4.66
N THR A 494 2.89 27.26 5.02
CA THR A 494 3.95 27.55 4.04
C THR A 494 5.33 27.14 4.57
N LEU A 495 6.21 26.72 3.67
CA LEU A 495 7.65 26.64 3.95
C LEU A 495 8.37 27.84 3.34
N LEU A 496 9.37 28.36 4.03
CA LEU A 496 10.35 29.28 3.46
C LEU A 496 11.56 28.46 3.02
N VAL A 497 11.88 28.54 1.73
CA VAL A 497 13.04 27.86 1.15
C VAL A 497 13.92 28.84 0.38
N HIS A 498 15.19 28.50 0.22
CA HIS A 498 16.05 29.12 -0.78
C HIS A 498 16.45 28.07 -1.81
N THR A 499 16.10 28.30 -3.08
CA THR A 499 16.36 27.38 -4.19
C THR A 499 17.41 27.94 -5.13
N SER A 500 18.38 27.11 -5.52
CA SER A 500 19.38 27.43 -6.55
C SER A 500 19.44 26.29 -7.54
N ILE A 501 19.33 26.60 -8.83
CA ILE A 501 19.47 25.64 -9.92
C ILE A 501 20.62 26.14 -10.78
N ARG A 502 21.64 25.31 -10.94
CA ARG A 502 22.82 25.63 -11.76
C ARG A 502 23.11 24.47 -12.71
N PRO A 503 23.53 24.72 -13.95
CA PRO A 503 24.02 23.67 -14.83
C PRO A 503 25.25 23.00 -14.19
N LEU A 504 25.38 21.69 -14.39
CA LEU A 504 26.63 20.99 -14.07
C LEU A 504 27.69 21.50 -15.05
N GLN A 505 28.66 22.27 -14.56
CA GLN A 505 29.79 22.67 -15.38
C GLN A 505 30.64 21.42 -15.63
N THR A 506 30.70 20.98 -16.88
CA THR A 506 31.80 20.14 -17.37
C THR A 506 33.04 21.02 -17.42
N GLU A 507 34.07 20.65 -16.66
CA GLU A 507 35.41 21.23 -16.75
C GLU A 507 35.97 21.18 -18.18
#